data_AF-A0A2D7PG63-F1
#
_entry.id   AF-A0A2D7PG63-F1
#
_cell.length_a   1.000
_cell.length_b   1.000
_cell.length_c   1.000
_cell.angle_alpha   90.00
_cell.angle_beta   90.00
_cell.angle_gamma   90.00
#
_symmetry.space_group_name_H-M   'P 1'
#
loop_
_entity.id
_entity.type
_entity.pdbx_description
1 polymer ?
#
loop_
_entity_poly.entity_id
_entity_poly.type
_entity_poly.pdbx_seq_one_letter_code
_entity_poly.pdbx_strand_id
1 'polypeptide(L)'
;EQIKWPVYVLHSDEIEEQDGLLYCDTQIVDDKNMKGETLGIRRLQSPHKNLYHLKVMIESFQDFVHHKGLNYIDSDGKYFRWIKNKVCNLISHKIEKIEKRDIGSLVWCENIPFPFFIKRPPEARLRYASVLYMDNQPSILYSFSEKQQKKTWRKI
;
A
#
# COMPACT_ATOMS: atom_id res chain seq x y z
N GLU A 1 -12.17 -9.95 4.81
CA GLU A 1 -12.88 -8.67 4.55
C GLU A 1 -12.01 -7.80 3.65
N GLN A 2 -12.63 -6.87 2.91
CA GLN A 2 -11.95 -6.05 1.90
C GLN A 2 -11.46 -4.73 2.53
N ILE A 3 -10.15 -4.50 2.54
CA ILE A 3 -9.53 -3.23 2.96
C ILE A 3 -9.98 -2.11 2.02
N LYS A 4 -10.36 -0.95 2.57
CA LYS A 4 -10.70 0.25 1.79
C LYS A 4 -9.53 1.23 1.73
N TRP A 5 -9.14 1.59 0.51
CA TRP A 5 -8.02 2.49 0.26
C TRP A 5 -8.47 3.96 0.27
N PRO A 6 -7.62 4.91 0.71
CA PRO A 6 -6.26 4.68 1.22
C PRO A 6 -6.24 4.11 2.65
N VAL A 7 -5.11 3.53 3.04
CA VAL A 7 -4.83 3.16 4.43
C VAL A 7 -3.80 4.11 5.02
N TYR A 8 -3.90 4.36 6.32
CA TYR A 8 -3.01 5.25 7.06
C TYR A 8 -2.23 4.48 8.10
N VAL A 9 -0.98 4.87 8.31
CA VAL A 9 -0.07 4.19 9.22
C VAL A 9 -0.21 4.75 10.64
N LEU A 10 -0.37 3.85 11.61
CA LEU A 10 -0.31 4.15 13.04
C LEU A 10 1.05 3.71 13.57
N HIS A 11 1.69 4.58 14.36
CA HIS A 11 3.08 4.38 14.77
C HIS A 11 3.23 3.54 16.05
N SER A 12 2.18 3.45 16.85
CA SER A 12 2.18 2.75 18.13
C SER A 12 1.42 1.43 18.06
N ASP A 13 1.73 0.53 19.00
CA ASP A 13 0.95 -0.67 19.30
C ASP A 13 -0.16 -0.40 20.34
N GLU A 14 -0.15 0.78 20.99
CA GLU A 14 -1.18 1.23 21.93
C GLU A 14 -2.41 1.75 21.17
N ILE A 15 -3.24 0.82 20.72
CA ILE A 15 -4.48 1.10 19.99
C ILE A 15 -5.66 0.69 20.85
N GLU A 16 -6.56 1.63 21.11
CA GLU A 16 -7.74 1.43 21.95
C GLU A 16 -8.99 1.98 21.26
N GLU A 17 -10.10 1.25 21.33
CA GLU A 17 -11.40 1.73 20.86
C GLU A 17 -12.33 1.85 22.07
N GLN A 18 -12.80 3.06 22.36
CA GLN A 18 -13.68 3.35 23.49
C GLN A 18 -14.73 4.39 23.08
N ASP A 19 -15.99 4.13 23.39
CA ASP A 19 -17.12 5.05 23.19
C ASP A 19 -17.21 5.64 21.77
N GLY A 20 -16.90 4.81 20.75
CA GLY A 20 -16.93 5.21 19.34
C GLY A 20 -15.69 6.00 18.88
N LEU A 21 -14.70 6.18 19.73
CA LEU A 21 -13.42 6.83 19.41
C LEU A 21 -12.32 5.77 19.30
N LEU A 22 -11.53 5.84 18.24
CA LEU A 22 -10.32 5.04 18.09
C LEU A 22 -9.11 5.91 18.48
N TYR A 23 -8.30 5.43 19.41
CA TYR A 23 -7.11 6.08 19.90
C TYR A 23 -5.84 5.38 19.39
N CYS A 24 -4.81 6.18 19.15
CA CYS A 24 -3.42 5.74 19.06
C CYS A 24 -2.66 6.52 20.12
N ASP A 25 -2.11 5.80 21.11
CA ASP A 25 -1.60 6.36 22.36
C ASP A 25 -2.70 7.19 23.04
N THR A 26 -2.55 8.51 23.09
CA THR A 26 -3.49 9.45 23.72
C THR A 26 -4.27 10.31 22.71
N GLN A 27 -4.07 10.08 21.42
CA GLN A 27 -4.63 10.91 20.35
C GLN A 27 -5.73 10.18 19.58
N ILE A 28 -6.75 10.92 19.15
CA ILE A 28 -7.90 10.37 18.44
C ILE A 28 -7.58 10.19 16.96
N VAL A 29 -7.58 8.93 16.51
CA VAL A 29 -7.41 8.54 15.12
C VAL A 29 -8.73 8.67 14.36
N ASP A 30 -9.82 8.15 14.91
CA ASP A 30 -11.14 8.19 14.29
C ASP A 30 -12.22 8.49 15.32
N ASP A 31 -13.26 9.19 14.89
CA ASP A 31 -14.42 9.56 15.69
C ASP A 31 -15.69 9.05 15.00
N LYS A 32 -16.07 7.80 15.31
CA LYS A 32 -17.23 7.12 14.71
C LYS A 32 -18.58 7.68 15.19
N ASN A 33 -18.57 8.59 16.16
CA ASN A 33 -19.78 9.30 16.58
C ASN A 33 -20.13 10.42 15.58
N MET A 34 -19.17 10.86 14.76
CA MET A 34 -19.44 11.81 13.68
C MET A 34 -20.07 11.14 12.46
N LYS A 35 -20.97 11.87 11.80
CA LYS A 35 -21.58 11.42 10.53
C LYS A 35 -20.54 11.45 9.41
N GLY A 36 -20.45 10.39 8.64
CA GLY A 36 -19.59 10.34 7.46
C GLY A 36 -19.14 8.93 7.11
N GLU A 37 -19.10 8.63 5.82
CA GLU A 37 -18.71 7.31 5.32
C GLU A 37 -17.21 7.06 5.53
N THR A 38 -16.38 8.10 5.44
CA THR A 38 -14.92 7.95 5.53
C THR A 38 -14.35 8.55 6.82
N LEU A 39 -13.22 7.98 7.24
CA LEU A 39 -12.34 8.49 8.29
C LEU A 39 -12.06 9.98 8.14
N GLY A 40 -11.76 10.43 6.91
CA GLY A 40 -11.47 11.83 6.63
C GLY A 40 -12.65 12.76 6.92
N ILE A 41 -13.86 12.37 6.50
CA ILE A 41 -15.08 13.15 6.72
C ILE A 41 -15.40 13.25 8.22
N ARG A 42 -15.26 12.15 8.97
CA ARG A 42 -15.50 12.13 10.42
C ARG A 42 -14.48 12.97 11.18
N ARG A 43 -13.20 12.84 10.84
CA ARG A 43 -12.11 13.64 11.44
C ARG A 43 -12.27 15.14 11.21
N LEU A 44 -12.75 15.56 10.03
CA LEU A 44 -13.00 16.97 9.72
C LEU A 44 -14.11 17.60 10.56
N GLN A 45 -15.12 16.81 10.92
CA GLN A 45 -16.27 17.26 11.70
C GLN A 45 -16.11 17.06 13.21
N SER A 46 -15.12 16.28 13.64
CA SER A 46 -14.91 15.97 15.05
C SER A 46 -14.67 17.25 15.87
N PRO A 47 -15.37 17.43 17.01
CA PRO A 47 -15.16 18.58 17.88
C PRO A 47 -13.82 18.50 18.63
N HIS A 48 -13.23 17.31 18.71
CA HIS A 48 -11.99 17.04 19.43
C HIS A 48 -10.78 17.73 18.78
N LYS A 49 -9.85 18.22 19.60
CA LYS A 49 -8.64 18.92 19.14
C LYS A 49 -7.38 18.07 19.22
N ASN A 50 -7.39 17.01 20.03
CA ASN A 50 -6.30 16.05 20.19
C ASN A 50 -6.32 14.95 19.10
N LEU A 51 -6.54 15.34 17.84
CA LEU A 51 -6.53 14.39 16.72
C LEU A 51 -5.11 13.89 16.43
N TYR A 52 -4.98 12.59 16.24
CA TYR A 52 -3.74 11.94 15.80
C TYR A 52 -3.33 12.46 14.42
N HIS A 53 -2.04 12.74 14.23
CA HIS A 53 -1.57 13.26 12.95
C HIS A 53 -1.21 12.13 11.97
N LEU A 54 -2.08 11.91 10.97
CA LEU A 54 -1.89 10.90 9.92
C LEU A 54 -0.82 11.34 8.91
N LYS A 55 0.46 11.05 9.21
CA LYS A 55 1.63 11.46 8.40
C LYS A 55 1.81 10.65 7.12
N VAL A 56 1.46 9.36 7.16
CA VAL A 56 1.75 8.41 6.07
C VAL A 56 0.44 7.82 5.58
N MET A 57 0.15 8.08 4.31
CA MET A 57 -0.96 7.51 3.56
C MET A 57 -0.38 6.53 2.54
N ILE A 58 -1.00 5.36 2.44
CA ILE A 58 -0.67 4.33 1.46
C ILE A 58 -1.90 4.13 0.58
N GLU A 59 -1.75 4.36 -0.72
CA GLU A 59 -2.87 4.43 -1.65
C GLU A 59 -3.09 3.12 -2.43
N SER A 60 -2.12 2.20 -2.40
CA SER A 60 -2.17 0.97 -3.18
C SER A 60 -1.59 -0.22 -2.42
N PHE A 61 -2.04 -1.42 -2.81
CA PHE A 61 -1.49 -2.66 -2.27
C PHE A 61 0.01 -2.84 -2.57
N GLN A 62 0.48 -2.32 -3.71
CA GLN A 62 1.91 -2.34 -4.05
C GLN A 62 2.72 -1.53 -3.03
N ASP A 63 2.30 -0.32 -2.70
CA ASP A 63 2.99 0.54 -1.73
C ASP A 63 2.91 -0.06 -0.32
N PHE A 64 1.79 -0.69 0.01
CA PHE A 64 1.59 -1.41 1.26
C PHE A 64 2.56 -2.57 1.44
N VAL A 65 2.79 -3.36 0.39
CA VAL A 65 3.77 -4.46 0.40
C VAL A 65 5.20 -3.94 0.63
N HIS A 66 5.53 -2.71 0.23
CA HIS A 66 6.82 -2.09 0.50
C HIS A 66 6.93 -1.51 1.91
N HIS A 67 5.82 -1.08 2.48
CA HIS A 67 5.78 -0.50 3.82
C HIS A 67 6.13 -1.55 4.90
N LYS A 68 6.79 -1.10 5.99
CA LYS A 68 7.32 -1.98 7.06
C LYS A 68 6.52 -1.91 8.37
N GLY A 69 5.57 -1.00 8.48
CA GLY A 69 4.75 -0.85 9.68
C GLY A 69 3.85 -2.06 9.92
N LEU A 70 3.25 -2.08 11.10
CA LEU A 70 2.37 -3.18 11.54
C LEU A 70 0.92 -2.71 11.69
N ASN A 71 0.70 -1.46 12.08
CA ASN A 71 -0.59 -0.96 12.50
C ASN A 71 -1.14 0.04 11.47
N TYR A 72 -2.38 -0.19 11.06
CA TYR A 72 -3.01 0.56 9.98
C TYR A 72 -4.48 0.82 10.29
N ILE A 73 -5.00 1.89 9.70
CA ILE A 73 -6.43 2.17 9.64
C ILE A 73 -6.83 2.40 8.19
N ASP A 74 -7.92 1.79 7.75
CA ASP A 74 -8.43 1.97 6.39
C ASP A 74 -9.34 3.22 6.26
N SER A 75 -9.80 3.52 5.05
CA SER A 75 -10.61 4.72 4.81
C SER A 75 -11.97 4.69 5.51
N ASP A 76 -12.47 3.51 5.88
CA ASP A 76 -13.75 3.34 6.58
C ASP A 76 -13.57 3.46 8.10
N GLY A 77 -12.34 3.62 8.59
CA GLY A 77 -12.02 3.71 10.01
C GLY A 77 -11.77 2.35 10.67
N LYS A 78 -11.55 1.31 9.88
CA LYS A 78 -11.24 -0.02 10.40
C LYS A 78 -9.76 -0.14 10.72
N TYR A 79 -9.46 -0.32 11.99
CA TYR A 79 -8.12 -0.69 12.43
C TYR A 79 -7.79 -2.14 12.05
N PHE A 80 -6.56 -2.37 11.62
CA PHE A 80 -6.02 -3.71 11.44
C PHE A 80 -4.50 -3.74 11.62
N ARG A 81 -4.02 -4.90 12.09
CA ARG A 81 -2.60 -5.22 12.18
C ARG A 81 -2.20 -6.13 11.03
N TRP A 82 -1.13 -5.78 10.31
CA TRP A 82 -0.57 -6.58 9.22
C TRP A 82 0.81 -7.11 9.58
N ILE A 83 0.93 -8.43 9.66
CA ILE A 83 2.19 -9.12 9.88
C ILE A 83 2.52 -9.93 8.64
N LYS A 84 3.64 -9.57 8.01
CA LYS A 84 4.14 -10.28 6.83
C LYS A 84 4.48 -11.73 7.19
N ASN A 85 3.74 -12.68 6.65
CA ASN A 85 3.85 -14.10 6.99
C ASN A 85 4.12 -14.99 5.76
N LYS A 86 3.93 -14.50 4.54
CA LYS A 86 4.02 -15.29 3.31
C LYS A 86 5.31 -15.00 2.57
N VAL A 87 6.09 -16.03 2.26
CA VAL A 87 7.29 -15.89 1.41
C VAL A 87 6.88 -16.00 -0.06
N CYS A 88 7.21 -14.98 -0.85
CA CYS A 88 6.91 -14.91 -2.27
C CYS A 88 8.20 -14.75 -3.08
N ASN A 89 8.26 -15.37 -4.25
CA ASN A 89 9.40 -15.26 -5.15
C ASN A 89 9.43 -13.88 -5.79
N LEU A 90 10.62 -13.30 -5.90
CA LEU A 90 10.88 -12.07 -6.63
C LEU A 90 11.76 -12.40 -7.84
N ILE A 91 11.17 -12.25 -9.03
CA ILE A 91 11.79 -12.67 -10.30
C ILE A 91 12.00 -11.44 -11.17
N SER A 92 13.17 -11.35 -11.79
CA SER A 92 13.54 -10.22 -12.66
C SER A 92 13.21 -10.55 -14.11
N HIS A 93 12.38 -9.72 -14.73
CA HIS A 93 11.96 -9.80 -16.12
C HIS A 93 12.52 -8.62 -16.90
N LYS A 94 12.87 -8.84 -18.18
CA LYS A 94 13.19 -7.74 -19.09
C LYS A 94 11.92 -6.96 -19.40
N ILE A 95 12.02 -5.63 -19.44
CA ILE A 95 10.91 -4.78 -19.89
C ILE A 95 10.90 -4.83 -21.42
N GLU A 96 9.79 -5.25 -22.00
CA GLU A 96 9.60 -5.32 -23.45
C GLU A 96 9.12 -3.99 -24.01
N LYS A 97 8.15 -3.38 -23.33
CA LYS A 97 7.47 -2.17 -23.80
C LYS A 97 6.93 -1.36 -22.63
N ILE A 98 6.94 -0.04 -22.79
CA ILE A 98 6.24 0.89 -21.91
C ILE A 98 5.23 1.65 -22.78
N GLU A 99 3.95 1.53 -22.46
CA GLU A 99 2.89 2.30 -23.11
C GLU A 99 2.47 3.45 -22.20
N LYS A 100 2.61 4.69 -22.69
CA LYS A 100 2.14 5.87 -21.97
C LYS A 100 0.63 6.00 -22.15
N ARG A 101 -0.06 6.37 -21.07
CA ARG A 101 -1.50 6.65 -21.02
C ARG A 101 -1.69 8.00 -20.33
N ASP A 102 -2.89 8.58 -20.42
CA ASP A 102 -3.17 9.90 -19.84
C ASP A 102 -2.98 9.94 -18.31
N ILE A 103 -3.32 8.85 -17.63
CA ILE A 103 -3.27 8.74 -16.16
C ILE A 103 -2.04 7.97 -15.64
N GLY A 104 -1.12 7.55 -16.51
CA GLY A 104 0.04 6.75 -16.10
C GLY A 104 0.74 6.01 -17.23
N SER A 105 1.29 4.83 -16.95
CA SER A 105 1.97 3.99 -17.94
C SER A 105 1.73 2.51 -17.67
N LEU A 106 1.70 1.73 -18.74
CA LEU A 106 1.61 0.28 -18.71
C LEU A 106 2.98 -0.31 -19.03
N VAL A 107 3.50 -1.14 -18.15
CA VAL A 107 4.80 -1.82 -18.31
C VAL A 107 4.56 -3.27 -18.69
N TRP A 108 5.06 -3.65 -19.86
CA TRP A 108 5.05 -5.02 -20.37
C TRP A 108 6.37 -5.69 -20.04
N CYS A 109 6.28 -6.89 -19.45
CA CYS A 109 7.43 -7.67 -19.00
C CYS A 109 7.49 -8.98 -19.79
N GLU A 110 8.70 -9.39 -20.14
CA GLU A 110 8.97 -10.64 -20.85
C GLU A 110 8.38 -11.85 -20.10
N ASN A 111 7.71 -12.74 -20.83
CA ASN A 111 7.01 -13.92 -20.30
C ASN A 111 5.86 -13.62 -19.32
N ILE A 112 5.29 -12.41 -19.34
CA ILE A 112 4.08 -12.05 -18.59
C ILE A 112 3.03 -11.53 -19.58
N PRO A 113 1.85 -12.17 -19.69
CA PRO A 113 0.89 -11.88 -20.78
C PRO A 113 0.07 -10.60 -20.58
N PHE A 114 0.29 -9.86 -19.49
CA PHE A 114 -0.44 -8.64 -19.16
C PHE A 114 0.51 -7.55 -18.63
N PRO A 115 0.13 -6.27 -18.76
CA PRO A 115 0.96 -5.17 -18.28
C PRO A 115 0.70 -4.83 -16.80
N PHE A 116 1.66 -4.15 -16.19
CA PHE A 116 1.53 -3.53 -14.88
C PHE A 116 1.31 -2.02 -15.02
N PHE A 117 0.29 -1.48 -14.34
CA PHE A 117 0.04 -0.04 -14.31
C PHE A 117 0.92 0.66 -13.28
N ILE A 118 1.52 1.78 -13.67
CA ILE A 118 2.29 2.67 -12.79
C ILE A 118 1.91 4.12 -13.06
N LYS A 119 1.96 4.96 -12.02
CA LYS A 119 1.63 6.40 -12.16
C LYS A 119 2.64 7.18 -12.98
N ARG A 120 3.92 6.79 -12.92
CA ARG A 120 5.02 7.46 -13.61
C ARG A 120 5.85 6.44 -14.36
N PRO A 121 6.21 6.67 -15.63
CA PRO A 121 7.06 5.75 -16.38
C PRO A 121 8.43 5.62 -15.69
N PRO A 122 9.07 4.44 -15.73
CA PRO A 122 10.43 4.28 -15.23
C PRO A 122 11.41 5.11 -16.09
N GLU A 123 12.56 5.42 -15.50
CA GLU A 123 13.67 6.01 -16.25
C GLU A 123 14.14 5.08 -17.39
N ALA A 124 14.55 5.65 -18.52
CA ALA A 124 14.90 4.88 -19.72
C ALA A 124 16.07 3.89 -19.53
N ARG A 125 16.93 4.13 -18.53
CA ARG A 125 18.05 3.23 -18.16
C ARG A 125 17.58 1.94 -17.47
N LEU A 126 16.38 1.95 -16.90
CA LEU A 126 15.83 0.80 -16.19
C LEU A 126 15.25 -0.18 -17.20
N ARG A 127 15.98 -1.26 -17.45
CA ARG A 127 15.66 -2.27 -18.48
C ARG A 127 14.95 -3.50 -17.94
N TYR A 128 14.91 -3.66 -16.61
CA TYR A 128 14.35 -4.82 -15.94
C TYR A 128 13.34 -4.40 -14.88
N ALA A 129 12.34 -5.25 -14.71
CA ALA A 129 11.29 -5.16 -13.72
C ALA A 129 11.36 -6.39 -12.82
N SER A 130 11.49 -6.19 -11.52
CA SER A 130 11.33 -7.26 -10.54
C SER A 130 9.85 -7.41 -10.21
N VAL A 131 9.31 -8.60 -10.46
CA VAL A 131 7.90 -8.94 -10.24
C VAL A 131 7.82 -9.91 -9.08
N LEU A 132 6.93 -9.62 -8.14
CA LEU A 132 6.60 -10.49 -7.02
C LEU A 132 5.54 -11.50 -7.44
N TYR A 133 5.83 -12.77 -7.19
CA TYR A 133 4.98 -13.90 -7.53
C TYR A 133 4.25 -14.38 -6.28
N MET A 134 2.94 -14.11 -6.20
CA MET A 134 2.06 -14.64 -5.17
C MET A 134 1.37 -15.89 -5.71
N ASP A 135 1.38 -16.98 -4.95
CA ASP A 135 0.79 -18.27 -5.37
C ASP A 135 1.30 -18.74 -6.74
N ASN A 136 2.60 -18.52 -6.98
CA ASN A 136 3.29 -18.80 -8.24
C ASN A 136 2.75 -18.05 -9.47
N GLN A 137 1.97 -16.99 -9.29
CA GLN A 137 1.49 -16.13 -10.36
C GLN A 137 2.14 -14.73 -10.28
N PRO A 138 2.57 -14.14 -11.42
CA PRO A 138 3.06 -12.77 -11.43
C PRO A 138 1.97 -11.84 -10.91
N SER A 139 2.24 -11.05 -9.89
CA SER A 139 1.18 -10.30 -9.19
C SER A 139 1.49 -8.83 -9.03
N ILE A 140 2.68 -8.48 -8.53
CA ILE A 140 3.02 -7.10 -8.20
C ILE A 140 4.33 -6.73 -8.87
N LEU A 141 4.33 -5.63 -9.61
CA LEU A 141 5.56 -4.97 -10.02
C LEU A 141 6.23 -4.37 -8.78
N TYR A 142 7.36 -4.94 -8.36
CA TYR A 142 7.99 -4.61 -7.10
C TYR A 142 8.99 -3.46 -7.26
N SER A 143 9.92 -3.59 -8.21
CA SER A 143 10.95 -2.58 -8.43
C SER A 143 11.51 -2.63 -9.84
N PHE A 144 12.27 -1.61 -10.20
CA PHE A 144 12.98 -1.51 -11.46
C PHE A 144 14.50 -1.59 -11.26
N SER A 145 15.22 -2.06 -12.27
CA SER A 145 16.68 -2.11 -12.26
C SER A 145 17.27 -1.96 -13.66
N GLU A 146 18.51 -1.48 -13.74
CA GLU A 146 19.26 -1.38 -15.00
C GLU A 146 19.71 -2.75 -15.52
N LYS A 147 20.06 -3.65 -14.60
CA LYS A 147 20.57 -5.00 -14.88
C LYS A 147 19.61 -6.05 -14.35
N GLN A 148 19.64 -7.23 -14.96
CA GLN A 148 18.90 -8.39 -14.49
C GLN A 148 19.32 -8.75 -13.06
N GLN A 149 18.34 -8.92 -12.18
CA GLN A 149 18.59 -9.31 -10.81
C GLN A 149 18.49 -10.84 -10.67
N LYS A 150 19.27 -11.40 -9.75
CA LYS A 150 19.12 -12.81 -9.37
C LYS A 150 17.72 -13.02 -8.78
N LYS A 151 17.15 -14.22 -8.97
CA LYS A 151 15.92 -14.62 -8.30
C LYS A 151 16.13 -14.54 -6.79
N THR A 152 15.25 -13.82 -6.11
CA THR A 152 15.24 -13.70 -4.64
C THR A 152 13.83 -13.95 -4.13
N TRP A 153 13.59 -13.66 -2.85
CA TRP A 153 12.27 -13.74 -2.24
C TRP A 153 12.01 -12.52 -1.36
N ARG A 154 10.74 -12.26 -1.08
CA ARG A 154 10.27 -11.29 -0.09
C ARG A 154 9.22 -11.92 0.79
N LYS A 155 9.24 -11.57 2.08
CA LYS A 155 8.13 -11.86 2.98
C LYS A 155 7.10 -10.75 2.84
N ILE A 156 5.85 -11.10 2.57
CA ILE A 156 4.69 -10.21 2.45
C ILE A 156 3.61 -10.53 3.45
#